data_AF-A0A1Q3N6Z4-F1
#
_entry.id   AF-A0A1Q3N6Z4-F1
#
_cell.length_a   1.000
_cell.length_b   1.000
_cell.length_c   1.000
_cell.angle_alpha   90.00
_cell.angle_beta   90.00
_cell.angle_gamma   90.00
#
_symmetry.space_group_name_H-M   'P 1'
#
loop_
_entity.id
_entity.type
_entity.pdbx_description
1 polymer ?
#
loop_
_entity_poly.entity_id
_entity_poly.type
_entity_poly.pdbx_seq_one_letter_code
_entity_poly.pdbx_strand_id
1 'polypeptide(L)'
;MPTFNPDMLRIARDLRGMSQTELVQKMGNITQAALSKIEKGDIKPSDETKFNIAKTLNFPERFFHQDDHFKVSPISLHAYRKKASTTAKILNQINAEMTIKASNLDKLDLFCQLEASLPLPSYQIHINVSSATEAALKLRKEWNLGLNPIEDLTGLIEKAGVFIFYCNFEEDHIDGVSLQTQNSPPCIFLNANQPNDRIRFTLAHELGHLILHKYAPSIDMEEEANEFAAEFLIPTEAVQGELQT
;
A
#
# COMPACT_ATOMS: atom_id res chain seq x y z
N MET A 1 -16.68 1.17 -28.13
CA MET A 1 -16.62 2.11 -27.00
C MET A 1 -16.42 1.29 -25.74
N PRO A 2 -15.42 1.58 -24.89
CA PRO A 2 -15.25 0.88 -23.62
C PRO A 2 -16.50 1.06 -22.74
N THR A 3 -16.90 -0.01 -22.05
CA THR A 3 -18.11 -0.01 -21.20
C THR A 3 -17.82 0.76 -19.91
N PHE A 4 -18.83 1.41 -19.32
CA PHE A 4 -18.68 2.03 -18.01
C PHE A 4 -18.36 0.97 -16.96
N ASN A 5 -17.28 1.16 -16.20
CA ASN A 5 -16.78 0.23 -15.20
C ASN A 5 -17.30 0.61 -13.79
N PRO A 6 -18.19 -0.21 -13.18
CA PRO A 6 -18.70 0.00 -11.83
C PRO A 6 -17.63 0.03 -10.73
N ASP A 7 -16.55 -0.74 -10.89
CA ASP A 7 -15.47 -0.78 -9.90
C ASP A 7 -14.73 0.56 -9.84
N MET A 8 -14.49 1.19 -11.00
CA MET A 8 -13.86 2.50 -11.08
C MET A 8 -14.73 3.58 -10.42
N LEU A 9 -16.05 3.48 -10.56
CA LEU A 9 -16.98 4.35 -9.83
C LEU A 9 -16.81 4.20 -8.32
N ARG A 10 -16.83 2.96 -7.82
CA ARG A 10 -16.65 2.69 -6.40
C ARG A 10 -15.29 3.20 -5.89
N ILE A 11 -14.21 2.93 -6.60
CA ILE A 11 -12.86 3.40 -6.26
C ILE A 11 -12.80 4.92 -6.19
N ALA A 12 -13.33 5.64 -7.20
CA ALA A 12 -13.34 7.10 -7.18
C ALA A 12 -14.19 7.65 -6.03
N ARG A 13 -15.35 7.03 -5.75
CA ARG A 13 -16.22 7.43 -4.64
C ARG A 13 -15.54 7.21 -3.29
N ASP A 14 -14.94 6.03 -3.11
CA ASP A 14 -14.21 5.66 -1.91
C ASP A 14 -13.02 6.60 -1.69
N LEU A 15 -12.22 6.93 -2.72
CA LEU A 15 -11.13 7.92 -2.60
C LEU A 15 -11.62 9.29 -2.10
N ARG A 16 -12.80 9.73 -2.56
CA ARG A 16 -13.41 10.99 -2.10
C ARG A 16 -14.03 10.90 -0.71
N GLY A 17 -14.00 9.74 -0.07
CA GLY A 17 -14.61 9.53 1.24
C GLY A 17 -16.12 9.77 1.21
N MET A 18 -16.78 9.54 0.07
CA MET A 18 -18.23 9.76 -0.05
C MET A 18 -18.99 8.45 0.14
N SER A 19 -20.04 8.48 0.94
CA SER A 19 -21.08 7.45 0.91
C SER A 19 -21.89 7.55 -0.39
N GLN A 20 -22.61 6.48 -0.72
CA GLN A 20 -23.54 6.49 -1.86
C GLN A 20 -24.61 7.58 -1.70
N THR A 21 -25.08 7.81 -0.47
CA THR A 21 -26.05 8.85 -0.16
C THR A 21 -25.49 10.25 -0.41
N GLU A 22 -24.28 10.54 0.07
CA GLU A 22 -23.64 11.84 -0.14
C GLU A 22 -23.37 12.12 -1.62
N LEU A 23 -22.91 11.12 -2.39
CA LEU A 23 -22.69 11.27 -3.82
C LEU A 23 -23.99 11.60 -4.56
N VAL A 24 -25.06 10.86 -4.26
CA VAL A 24 -26.37 11.09 -4.88
C VAL A 24 -26.95 12.45 -4.51
N GLN A 25 -26.82 12.88 -3.25
CA GLN A 25 -27.28 14.21 -2.82
C GLN A 25 -26.56 15.33 -3.58
N LYS A 26 -25.27 15.18 -3.86
CA LYS A 26 -24.50 16.16 -4.65
C LYS A 26 -24.85 16.15 -6.13
N MET A 27 -25.16 14.97 -6.69
CA MET A 27 -25.54 14.83 -8.10
C MET A 27 -26.97 15.28 -8.38
N GLY A 28 -27.91 15.00 -7.45
CA GLY A 28 -29.31 15.41 -7.53
C GLY A 28 -30.18 14.71 -8.58
N ASN A 29 -29.62 13.79 -9.39
CA ASN A 29 -30.30 13.25 -10.58
C ASN A 29 -30.66 11.75 -10.52
N ILE A 30 -30.19 11.00 -9.50
CA ILE A 30 -30.52 9.57 -9.31
C ILE A 30 -30.87 9.30 -7.83
N THR A 31 -31.26 8.06 -7.49
CA THR A 31 -31.47 7.64 -6.10
C THR A 31 -30.30 6.81 -5.59
N GLN A 32 -30.14 6.67 -4.27
CA GLN A 32 -29.12 5.79 -3.68
C GLN A 32 -29.30 4.33 -4.13
N ALA A 33 -30.55 3.87 -4.26
CA ALA A 33 -30.85 2.52 -4.76
C ALA A 33 -30.40 2.34 -6.22
N ALA A 34 -30.55 3.38 -7.06
CA ALA A 34 -30.04 3.36 -8.43
C ALA A 34 -28.50 3.34 -8.45
N LEU A 35 -27.84 4.18 -7.65
CA LEU A 35 -26.37 4.18 -7.54
C LEU A 35 -25.83 2.83 -7.06
N SER A 36 -26.47 2.20 -6.08
CA SER A 36 -26.09 0.88 -5.58
C SER A 36 -26.14 -0.19 -6.68
N LYS A 37 -27.19 -0.18 -7.51
CA LYS A 37 -27.31 -1.08 -8.68
C LYS A 37 -26.26 -0.78 -9.75
N ILE A 38 -25.91 0.49 -9.95
CA ILE A 38 -24.83 0.88 -10.87
C ILE A 38 -23.48 0.34 -10.36
N GLU A 39 -23.14 0.54 -9.09
CA GLU A 39 -21.89 0.05 -8.49
C GLU A 39 -21.78 -1.48 -8.45
N LYS A 40 -22.90 -2.19 -8.43
CA LYS A 40 -22.95 -3.66 -8.57
C LYS A 40 -22.85 -4.14 -10.01
N GLY A 41 -23.03 -3.24 -10.98
CA GLY A 41 -23.10 -3.58 -12.41
C GLY A 41 -24.48 -4.06 -12.88
N ASP A 42 -25.51 -3.99 -12.04
CA ASP A 42 -26.87 -4.44 -12.36
C ASP A 42 -27.57 -3.51 -13.37
N ILE A 43 -27.22 -2.21 -13.37
CA ILE A 43 -27.80 -1.19 -14.24
C ILE A 43 -26.70 -0.35 -14.87
N LYS A 44 -26.84 -0.05 -16.17
CA LYS A 44 -25.96 0.89 -16.87
C LYS A 44 -26.42 2.34 -16.63
N PRO A 45 -25.52 3.26 -16.25
CA PRO A 45 -25.87 4.67 -16.08
C PRO A 45 -26.16 5.35 -17.41
N SER A 46 -27.08 6.33 -17.41
CA SER A 46 -27.28 7.25 -18.54
C SER A 46 -26.06 8.15 -18.74
N ASP A 47 -25.91 8.76 -19.93
CA ASP A 47 -24.78 9.66 -20.19
C ASP A 47 -24.79 10.90 -19.27
N GLU A 48 -25.98 11.42 -18.97
CA GLU A 48 -26.15 12.47 -17.95
C GLU A 48 -25.64 12.02 -16.56
N THR A 49 -25.94 10.77 -16.17
CA THR A 49 -25.46 10.21 -14.90
C THR A 49 -23.94 10.05 -14.89
N LYS A 50 -23.35 9.58 -16.00
CA LYS A 50 -21.88 9.46 -16.13
C LYS A 50 -21.19 10.82 -16.00
N PHE A 51 -21.72 11.84 -16.69
CA PHE A 51 -21.21 13.21 -16.61
C PHE A 51 -21.29 13.76 -15.18
N ASN A 52 -22.42 13.59 -14.50
CA ASN A 52 -22.60 14.07 -13.14
C ASN A 52 -21.70 13.32 -12.13
N ILE A 53 -21.47 12.02 -12.31
CA ILE A 53 -20.51 11.24 -11.53
C ILE A 53 -19.10 11.83 -11.70
N ALA A 54 -18.64 11.98 -12.94
CA ALA A 54 -17.29 12.45 -13.26
C ALA A 54 -17.06 13.86 -12.71
N LYS A 55 -18.03 14.76 -12.91
CA LYS A 55 -18.01 16.13 -12.38
C LYS A 55 -17.98 16.17 -10.86
N THR A 56 -18.86 15.41 -10.19
CA THR A 56 -19.01 15.45 -8.72
C THR A 56 -17.81 14.84 -8.01
N LEU A 57 -17.27 13.74 -8.55
CA LEU A 57 -16.07 13.10 -8.01
C LEU A 57 -14.79 13.80 -8.47
N ASN A 58 -14.86 14.77 -9.38
CA ASN A 58 -13.71 15.44 -9.97
C ASN A 58 -12.69 14.42 -10.54
N PHE A 59 -13.17 13.58 -11.45
CA PHE A 59 -12.38 12.63 -12.22
C PHE A 59 -12.68 12.81 -13.71
N PRO A 60 -11.70 12.59 -14.61
CA PRO A 60 -11.97 12.61 -16.03
C PRO A 60 -12.88 11.44 -16.42
N GLU A 61 -13.83 11.63 -17.33
CA GLU A 61 -14.79 10.58 -17.73
C GLU A 61 -14.10 9.28 -18.13
N ARG A 62 -12.96 9.37 -18.85
CA ARG A 62 -12.15 8.22 -19.26
C ARG A 62 -11.70 7.31 -18.12
N PHE A 63 -11.65 7.81 -16.87
CA PHE A 63 -11.31 7.02 -15.70
C PHE A 63 -12.32 5.89 -15.47
N PHE A 64 -13.61 6.18 -15.66
CA PHE A 64 -14.70 5.21 -15.45
C PHE A 64 -14.84 4.19 -16.59
N HIS A 65 -13.92 4.19 -17.54
CA HIS A 65 -13.90 3.28 -18.68
C HIS A 65 -12.61 2.45 -18.73
N GLN A 66 -11.79 2.52 -17.69
CA GLN A 66 -10.61 1.67 -17.58
C GLN A 66 -11.02 0.25 -17.21
N ASP A 67 -10.41 -0.75 -17.84
CA ASP A 67 -10.70 -2.18 -17.63
C ASP A 67 -9.94 -2.78 -16.44
N ASP A 68 -9.14 -1.97 -15.74
CA ASP A 68 -8.19 -2.41 -14.75
C ASP A 68 -8.85 -2.99 -13.49
N HIS A 69 -8.82 -4.31 -13.37
CA HIS A 69 -9.29 -5.07 -12.22
C HIS A 69 -8.21 -5.18 -11.14
N PHE A 70 -7.99 -4.11 -10.38
CA PHE A 70 -7.11 -4.20 -9.21
C PHE A 70 -7.94 -4.40 -7.94
N LYS A 71 -8.16 -5.67 -7.59
CA LYS A 71 -8.46 -6.03 -6.19
C LYS A 71 -7.13 -6.07 -5.45
N VAL A 72 -6.63 -4.89 -5.06
CA VAL A 72 -5.50 -4.81 -4.14
C VAL A 72 -5.95 -5.32 -2.78
N SER A 73 -5.15 -6.21 -2.19
CA SER A 73 -5.30 -6.60 -0.80
C SER A 73 -3.95 -6.32 -0.14
N PRO A 74 -3.79 -5.19 0.55
CA PRO A 74 -2.51 -4.86 1.16
C PRO A 74 -2.13 -5.89 2.24
N ILE A 75 -0.84 -6.14 2.36
CA ILE A 75 -0.30 -7.18 3.25
C ILE A 75 -0.52 -6.75 4.69
N SER A 76 -0.07 -5.55 5.07
CA SER A 76 -0.18 -5.04 6.43
C SER A 76 -1.58 -4.55 6.82
N LEU A 77 -2.50 -4.28 5.88
CA LEU A 77 -3.88 -3.88 6.24
C LEU A 77 -4.67 -4.95 6.99
N HIS A 78 -4.29 -6.24 6.91
CA HIS A 78 -4.92 -7.28 7.73
C HIS A 78 -4.73 -7.03 9.23
N ALA A 79 -3.60 -6.45 9.63
CA ALA A 79 -3.32 -6.08 11.01
C ALA A 79 -4.03 -4.78 11.42
N TYR A 80 -4.08 -3.78 10.53
CA TYR A 80 -4.80 -2.52 10.81
C TYR A 80 -6.31 -2.71 10.95
N ARG A 81 -6.93 -3.70 10.30
CA ARG A 81 -8.35 -4.06 10.53
C ARG A 81 -8.66 -4.53 11.96
N LYS A 82 -7.65 -5.02 12.71
CA LYS A 82 -7.82 -5.45 14.11
C LYS A 82 -7.62 -4.30 15.11
N LYS A 83 -6.91 -3.24 14.74
CA LYS A 83 -6.74 -2.03 15.58
C LYS A 83 -8.00 -1.17 15.46
N ALA A 84 -8.83 -1.19 16.51
CA ALA A 84 -10.19 -0.63 16.57
C ALA A 84 -10.35 0.89 16.36
N SER A 85 -9.29 1.63 16.00
CA SER A 85 -9.30 3.09 15.87
C SER A 85 -9.62 3.61 14.46
N THR A 86 -9.45 2.80 13.40
CA THR A 86 -9.63 3.31 12.02
C THR A 86 -11.02 2.99 11.48
N THR A 87 -11.73 4.01 10.99
CA THR A 87 -13.07 3.81 10.42
C THR A 87 -13.00 3.09 9.06
N ALA A 88 -14.04 2.31 8.74
CA ALA A 88 -14.15 1.62 7.44
C ALA A 88 -14.06 2.60 6.25
N LYS A 89 -14.50 3.85 6.43
CA LYS A 89 -14.41 4.91 5.43
C LYS A 89 -12.96 5.24 5.07
N ILE A 90 -12.10 5.40 6.08
CA ILE A 90 -10.68 5.74 5.89
C ILE A 90 -9.94 4.57 5.25
N LEU A 91 -10.20 3.35 5.72
CA LEU A 91 -9.64 2.16 5.09
C LEU A 91 -10.02 2.06 3.61
N ASN A 92 -11.25 2.41 3.23
CA ASN A 92 -11.67 2.43 1.84
C ASN A 92 -10.97 3.55 1.04
N GLN A 93 -10.79 4.75 1.62
CA GLN A 93 -10.03 5.84 0.99
C GLN A 93 -8.59 5.44 0.69
N ILE A 94 -7.90 4.87 1.70
CA ILE A 94 -6.52 4.42 1.59
C ILE A 94 -6.41 3.31 0.55
N ASN A 95 -7.31 2.32 0.59
CA ASN A 95 -7.36 1.26 -0.43
C ASN A 95 -7.58 1.83 -1.83
N ALA A 96 -8.49 2.78 -2.00
CA ALA A 96 -8.76 3.39 -3.29
C ALA A 96 -7.54 4.17 -3.82
N GLU A 97 -6.86 4.93 -2.96
CA GLU A 97 -5.64 5.66 -3.33
C GLU A 97 -4.52 4.71 -3.76
N MET A 98 -4.27 3.66 -2.97
CA MET A 98 -3.28 2.63 -3.29
C MET A 98 -3.63 1.90 -4.59
N THR A 99 -4.90 1.59 -4.82
CA THR A 99 -5.37 0.94 -6.05
C THR A 99 -5.05 1.78 -7.28
N ILE A 100 -5.36 3.08 -7.23
CA ILE A 100 -5.11 3.99 -8.35
C ILE A 100 -3.60 4.15 -8.60
N LYS A 101 -2.81 4.32 -7.54
CA LYS A 101 -1.35 4.46 -7.65
C LYS A 101 -0.72 3.18 -8.22
N ALA A 102 -1.08 2.00 -7.71
CA ALA A 102 -0.60 0.72 -8.21
C ALA A 102 -0.99 0.47 -9.68
N SER A 103 -2.25 0.75 -10.06
CA SER A 103 -2.71 0.65 -11.47
C SER A 103 -1.89 1.49 -12.43
N ASN A 104 -1.47 2.69 -12.00
CA ASN A 104 -0.64 3.55 -12.82
C ASN A 104 0.80 3.05 -12.91
N LEU A 105 1.32 2.40 -11.87
CA LEU A 105 2.65 1.79 -11.91
C LEU A 105 2.73 0.67 -12.93
N ASP A 106 1.74 -0.21 -13.02
CA ASP A 106 1.75 -1.31 -14.00
C ASP A 106 1.81 -0.77 -15.44
N LYS A 107 1.10 0.33 -15.69
CA LYS A 107 1.17 1.04 -16.97
C LYS A 107 2.53 1.69 -17.19
N LEU A 108 3.12 2.29 -16.17
CA LEU A 108 4.43 2.92 -16.27
C LEU A 108 5.53 1.88 -16.49
N ASP A 109 5.49 0.76 -15.77
CA ASP A 109 6.48 -0.30 -15.87
C ASP A 109 6.51 -0.92 -17.27
N LEU A 110 5.34 -1.07 -17.91
CA LEU A 110 5.23 -1.48 -19.32
C LEU A 110 6.05 -0.60 -20.28
N PHE A 111 6.22 0.69 -19.96
CA PHE A 111 6.98 1.63 -20.80
C PHE A 111 8.41 1.87 -20.31
N CYS A 112 8.64 1.79 -18.99
CA CYS A 112 9.90 2.21 -18.37
C CYS A 112 10.88 1.06 -18.13
N GLN A 113 10.43 -0.20 -18.10
CA GLN A 113 11.27 -1.37 -17.81
C GLN A 113 12.16 -1.14 -16.57
N LEU A 114 11.55 -0.81 -15.44
CA LEU A 114 12.30 -0.43 -14.25
C LEU A 114 12.98 -1.67 -13.66
N GLU A 115 14.27 -1.83 -13.96
CA GLU A 115 15.05 -2.96 -13.44
C GLU A 115 15.55 -2.69 -12.03
N ALA A 116 15.18 -3.58 -11.11
CA ALA A 116 15.77 -3.60 -9.77
C ALA A 116 17.26 -3.96 -9.86
N SER A 117 18.09 -3.23 -9.11
CA SER A 117 19.53 -3.48 -9.00
C SER A 117 19.91 -4.26 -7.74
N LEU A 118 18.96 -4.43 -6.81
CA LEU A 118 19.08 -5.26 -5.62
C LEU A 118 17.99 -6.33 -5.60
N PRO A 119 18.27 -7.51 -5.03
CA PRO A 119 17.24 -8.54 -4.86
C PRO A 119 16.25 -8.12 -3.76
N LEU A 120 14.98 -8.48 -3.94
CA LEU A 120 13.97 -8.43 -2.89
C LEU A 120 13.56 -9.87 -2.53
N PRO A 121 14.33 -10.57 -1.67
CA PRO A 121 14.06 -11.96 -1.33
C PRO A 121 12.79 -12.11 -0.51
N SER A 122 12.28 -13.34 -0.41
CA SER A 122 11.26 -13.69 0.57
C SER A 122 11.81 -14.73 1.53
N TYR A 123 11.78 -14.41 2.81
CA TYR A 123 12.19 -15.32 3.87
C TYR A 123 10.97 -15.84 4.62
N GLN A 124 11.02 -17.10 5.00
CA GLN A 124 9.97 -17.79 5.76
C GLN A 124 10.60 -18.32 7.04
N ILE A 125 10.13 -17.79 8.16
CA ILE A 125 10.58 -18.19 9.49
C ILE A 125 10.29 -19.69 9.68
N HIS A 126 11.24 -20.40 10.30
CA HIS A 126 11.26 -21.85 10.47
C HIS A 126 11.45 -22.69 9.20
N ILE A 127 11.65 -22.04 8.04
CA ILE A 127 11.93 -22.73 6.77
C ILE A 127 13.32 -22.38 6.25
N ASN A 128 13.60 -21.09 6.00
CA ASN A 128 14.87 -20.65 5.42
C ASN A 128 15.61 -19.58 6.25
N VAL A 129 14.99 -19.15 7.35
CA VAL A 129 15.53 -18.33 8.45
C VAL A 129 14.89 -18.79 9.76
N SER A 130 15.56 -18.60 10.88
CA SER A 130 15.09 -18.98 12.21
C SER A 130 14.26 -17.90 12.91
N SER A 131 14.43 -16.63 12.52
CA SER A 131 13.78 -15.46 13.15
C SER A 131 13.72 -14.26 12.20
N ALA A 132 12.95 -13.24 12.56
CA ALA A 132 12.94 -11.94 11.89
C ALA A 132 14.30 -11.22 11.97
N THR A 133 15.00 -11.34 13.10
CA THR A 133 16.38 -10.87 13.29
C THR A 133 17.35 -11.50 12.29
N GLU A 134 17.30 -12.83 12.11
CA GLU A 134 18.14 -13.50 11.12
C GLU A 134 17.82 -13.03 9.69
N ALA A 135 16.53 -12.86 9.37
CA ALA A 135 16.10 -12.34 8.08
C ALA A 135 16.66 -10.94 7.80
N ALA A 136 16.67 -10.05 8.80
CA ALA A 136 17.25 -8.72 8.70
C ALA A 136 18.75 -8.78 8.40
N LEU A 137 19.52 -9.56 9.17
CA LEU A 137 20.97 -9.72 8.97
C LEU A 137 21.30 -10.34 7.61
N LYS A 138 20.50 -11.33 7.18
CA LYS A 138 20.65 -11.96 5.87
C LYS A 138 20.40 -10.98 4.73
N LEU A 139 19.36 -10.15 4.83
CA LEU A 139 19.11 -9.09 3.86
C LEU A 139 20.25 -8.06 3.83
N ARG A 140 20.74 -7.62 5.00
CA ARG A 140 21.90 -6.72 5.08
C ARG A 140 23.13 -7.29 4.38
N LYS A 141 23.36 -8.60 4.52
CA LYS A 141 24.44 -9.31 3.82
C LYS A 141 24.22 -9.35 2.32
N GLU A 142 23.01 -9.68 1.86
CA GLU A 142 22.69 -9.71 0.42
C GLU A 142 22.79 -8.32 -0.23
N TRP A 143 22.48 -7.26 0.52
CA TRP A 143 22.60 -5.87 0.09
C TRP A 143 23.98 -5.25 0.37
N ASN A 144 24.95 -6.03 0.87
CA ASN A 144 26.32 -5.60 1.19
C ASN A 144 26.39 -4.37 2.13
N LEU A 145 25.52 -4.30 3.14
CA LEU A 145 25.43 -3.15 4.06
C LEU A 145 26.41 -3.23 5.24
N GLY A 146 26.98 -4.42 5.52
CA GLY A 146 27.76 -4.66 6.74
C GLY A 146 26.92 -4.40 8.00
N LEU A 147 27.52 -3.83 9.04
CA LEU A 147 26.86 -3.50 10.32
C LEU A 147 26.64 -2.01 10.56
N ASN A 148 27.13 -1.15 9.66
CA ASN A 148 27.03 0.30 9.82
C ASN A 148 25.58 0.80 9.67
N PRO A 149 25.25 1.99 10.22
CA PRO A 149 23.98 2.65 9.94
C PRO A 149 23.74 2.77 8.44
N ILE A 150 22.50 2.50 8.02
CA ILE A 150 22.08 2.75 6.64
C ILE A 150 21.94 4.27 6.49
N GLU A 151 22.55 4.90 5.49
CA GLU A 151 22.37 6.34 5.29
C GLU A 151 21.04 6.61 4.56
N ASP A 152 20.94 6.10 3.34
CA ASP A 152 19.78 6.25 2.45
C ASP A 152 18.94 4.96 2.40
N LEU A 153 18.00 4.83 3.34
CA LEU A 153 17.09 3.68 3.39
C LEU A 153 16.10 3.69 2.21
N THR A 154 15.60 4.86 1.83
CA THR A 154 14.63 5.02 0.75
C THR A 154 15.24 4.57 -0.58
N GLY A 155 16.40 5.12 -0.96
CA GLY A 155 17.05 4.76 -2.21
C GLY A 155 17.52 3.30 -2.24
N LEU A 156 17.84 2.71 -1.09
CA LEU A 156 18.17 1.30 -1.00
C LEU A 156 16.96 0.38 -1.29
N ILE A 157 15.81 0.72 -0.72
CA ILE A 157 14.55 -0.02 -0.95
C ILE A 157 14.05 0.18 -2.38
N GLU A 158 14.17 1.38 -2.94
CA GLU A 158 13.84 1.64 -4.35
C GLU A 158 14.74 0.86 -5.31
N LYS A 159 16.03 0.72 -5.01
CA LYS A 159 16.94 -0.14 -5.78
C LYS A 159 16.53 -1.61 -5.77
N ALA A 160 15.80 -2.06 -4.76
CA ALA A 160 15.21 -3.40 -4.70
C ALA A 160 13.88 -3.52 -5.48
N GLY A 161 13.50 -2.49 -6.24
CA GLY A 161 12.29 -2.47 -7.06
C GLY A 161 11.01 -2.15 -6.30
N VAL A 162 11.11 -1.59 -5.10
CA VAL A 162 9.96 -1.21 -4.28
C VAL A 162 9.63 0.27 -4.47
N PHE A 163 8.38 0.57 -4.85
CA PHE A 163 7.92 1.95 -4.99
C PHE A 163 7.47 2.52 -3.65
N ILE A 164 7.96 3.70 -3.30
CA ILE A 164 7.60 4.36 -2.04
C ILE A 164 6.73 5.57 -2.32
N PHE A 165 5.58 5.65 -1.64
CA PHE A 165 4.63 6.75 -1.76
C PHE A 165 4.40 7.41 -0.41
N TYR A 166 4.68 8.71 -0.32
CA TYR A 166 4.24 9.52 0.80
C TYR A 166 2.77 9.93 0.58
N CYS A 167 1.92 9.61 1.55
CA CYS A 167 0.49 9.85 1.51
C CYS A 167 0.09 10.71 2.71
N ASN A 168 -0.91 11.58 2.50
CA ASN A 168 -1.50 12.34 3.59
C ASN A 168 -2.66 11.53 4.17
N PHE A 169 -2.37 10.71 5.17
CA PHE A 169 -3.41 10.07 5.96
C PHE A 169 -3.84 11.08 7.03
N GLU A 170 -5.01 11.70 6.83
CA GLU A 170 -5.53 12.78 7.69
C GLU A 170 -5.70 12.36 9.16
N GLU A 171 -5.77 11.05 9.44
CA GLU A 171 -5.81 10.49 10.79
C GLU A 171 -4.53 9.70 11.10
N ASP A 172 -3.89 10.00 12.24
CA ASP A 172 -2.63 9.43 12.77
C ASP A 172 -2.71 7.92 13.14
N HIS A 173 -3.70 7.19 12.63
CA HIS A 173 -3.95 5.80 12.99
C HIS A 173 -3.22 4.80 12.10
N ILE A 174 -2.69 5.24 10.96
CA ILE A 174 -1.94 4.41 10.02
C ILE A 174 -0.59 5.07 9.76
N ASP A 175 0.47 4.35 10.11
CA ASP A 175 1.85 4.81 9.95
C ASP A 175 2.35 4.49 8.55
N GLY A 176 2.05 3.28 8.06
CA GLY A 176 2.41 2.82 6.74
C GLY A 176 1.60 1.61 6.32
N VAL A 177 1.66 1.30 5.02
CA VAL A 177 1.04 0.13 4.43
C VAL A 177 1.92 -0.41 3.31
N SER A 178 2.14 -1.71 3.30
CA SER A 178 2.80 -2.44 2.21
C SER A 178 1.76 -3.15 1.35
N LEU A 179 1.96 -3.03 0.04
CA LEU A 179 1.13 -3.66 -0.97
C LEU A 179 2.02 -4.44 -1.92
N GLN A 180 1.66 -5.70 -2.16
CA GLN A 180 2.21 -6.45 -3.26
C GLN A 180 1.08 -7.25 -3.90
N THR A 181 0.93 -7.14 -5.22
CA THR A 181 -0.02 -7.92 -5.99
C THR A 181 0.73 -8.82 -6.97
N GLN A 182 0.03 -9.77 -7.62
CA GLN A 182 0.66 -10.61 -8.63
C GLN A 182 1.07 -9.83 -9.89
N ASN A 183 0.39 -8.70 -10.15
CA ASN A 183 0.50 -7.98 -11.42
C ASN A 183 1.22 -6.63 -11.26
N SER A 184 1.53 -6.21 -10.03
CA SER A 184 2.15 -4.92 -9.74
C SER A 184 3.45 -5.06 -8.96
N PRO A 185 4.42 -4.15 -9.20
CA PRO A 185 5.59 -4.03 -8.35
C PRO A 185 5.21 -3.86 -6.87
N PRO A 186 6.08 -4.29 -5.92
CA PRO A 186 5.87 -4.05 -4.51
C PRO A 186 5.87 -2.54 -4.23
N CYS A 187 4.96 -2.12 -3.37
CA CYS A 187 4.77 -0.72 -2.99
C CYS A 187 4.72 -0.57 -1.47
N ILE A 188 5.28 0.52 -0.96
CA ILE A 188 5.14 0.97 0.43
C ILE A 188 4.51 2.36 0.41
N PHE A 189 3.46 2.54 1.19
CA PHE A 189 2.76 3.82 1.39
C PHE A 189 3.04 4.28 2.81
N LEU A 190 3.62 5.46 2.98
CA LEU A 190 3.99 6.02 4.28
C LEU A 190 3.15 7.25 4.60
N ASN A 191 2.79 7.42 5.86
CA ASN A 191 2.17 8.64 6.34
C ASN A 191 3.19 9.79 6.36
N ALA A 192 2.97 10.80 5.52
CA ALA A 192 3.85 11.95 5.39
C ALA A 192 3.82 12.88 6.62
N ASN A 193 2.83 12.74 7.51
CA ASN A 193 2.64 13.62 8.67
C ASN A 193 3.49 13.20 9.88
N GLN A 194 4.27 12.12 9.77
CA GLN A 194 5.06 11.59 10.87
C GLN A 194 6.45 12.23 10.99
N PRO A 195 7.04 12.27 12.19
CA PRO A 195 8.45 12.58 12.37
C PRO A 195 9.36 11.67 11.53
N ASN A 196 10.47 12.20 11.03
CA ASN A 196 11.37 11.50 10.09
C ASN A 196 11.97 10.20 10.65
N ASP A 197 12.26 10.16 11.95
CA ASP A 197 12.71 8.97 12.66
C ASP A 197 11.64 7.88 12.68
N ARG A 198 10.38 8.25 12.93
CA ARG A 198 9.23 7.32 12.83
C ARG A 198 9.01 6.85 11.41
N ILE A 199 9.04 7.74 10.41
CA ILE A 199 8.95 7.38 8.98
C ILE A 199 10.01 6.34 8.63
N ARG A 200 11.24 6.54 9.11
CA ARG A 200 12.36 5.63 8.84
C ARG A 200 12.13 4.24 9.43
N PHE A 201 11.67 4.17 10.68
CA PHE A 201 11.31 2.90 11.32
C PHE A 201 10.14 2.22 10.60
N THR A 202 9.08 2.97 10.30
CA THR A 202 7.91 2.47 9.55
C THR A 202 8.31 1.95 8.17
N LEU A 203 9.22 2.62 7.46
CA LEU A 203 9.71 2.14 6.17
C LEU A 203 10.44 0.79 6.30
N ALA A 204 11.28 0.62 7.32
CA ALA A 204 11.93 -0.67 7.59
C ALA A 204 10.92 -1.75 8.03
N HIS A 205 9.88 -1.37 8.78
CA HIS A 205 8.79 -2.25 9.21
C HIS A 205 7.99 -2.77 8.01
N GLU A 206 7.58 -1.88 7.11
CA GLU A 206 6.85 -2.27 5.89
C GLU A 206 7.72 -3.09 4.93
N LEU A 207 9.04 -2.83 4.87
CA LEU A 207 9.97 -3.73 4.19
C LEU A 207 9.96 -5.13 4.83
N GLY A 208 9.93 -5.22 6.17
CA GLY A 208 9.79 -6.47 6.89
C GLY A 208 8.56 -7.26 6.44
N HIS A 209 7.41 -6.61 6.25
CA HIS A 209 6.23 -7.26 5.69
C HIS A 209 6.44 -7.81 4.27
N LEU A 210 7.10 -7.05 3.38
CA LEU A 210 7.39 -7.51 2.03
C LEU A 210 8.34 -8.72 2.01
N ILE A 211 9.31 -8.77 2.92
CA ILE A 211 10.31 -9.83 3.00
C ILE A 211 9.75 -11.09 3.67
N LEU A 212 9.05 -10.95 4.80
CA LEU A 212 8.63 -12.07 5.65
C LEU A 212 7.25 -12.63 5.31
N HIS A 213 6.30 -11.75 4.97
CA HIS A 213 4.86 -12.09 5.00
C HIS A 213 4.21 -12.23 3.62
N LYS A 214 5.00 -12.08 2.54
CA LYS A 214 4.51 -12.12 1.15
C LYS A 214 3.67 -13.34 0.82
N TYR A 215 4.09 -14.53 1.28
CA TYR A 215 3.43 -15.81 0.97
C TYR A 215 2.93 -16.56 2.21
N ALA A 216 3.34 -16.12 3.40
CA ALA A 216 3.05 -16.78 4.66
C ALA A 216 2.68 -15.73 5.72
N PRO A 217 1.40 -15.30 5.77
CA PRO A 217 0.94 -14.42 6.84
C PRO A 217 1.07 -15.13 8.19
N SER A 218 1.75 -14.50 9.14
CA SER A 218 1.88 -14.96 10.52
C SER A 218 0.83 -14.29 11.41
N ILE A 219 0.49 -14.93 12.54
CA ILE A 219 -0.30 -14.29 13.59
C ILE A 219 0.53 -13.17 14.25
N ASP A 220 1.84 -13.37 14.32
CA ASP A 220 2.80 -12.50 14.99
C ASP A 220 3.48 -11.53 14.01
N MET A 221 2.90 -11.35 12.81
CA MET A 221 3.49 -10.58 11.71
C MET A 221 3.89 -9.14 12.07
N GLU A 222 3.19 -8.50 13.02
CA GLU A 222 3.51 -7.15 13.49
C GLU A 222 4.74 -7.14 14.40
N GLU A 223 4.87 -8.14 15.27
CA GLU A 223 6.03 -8.32 16.15
C GLU A 223 7.25 -8.71 15.31
N GLU A 224 7.10 -9.66 14.40
CA GLU A 224 8.12 -10.07 13.43
C GLU A 224 8.59 -8.88 12.56
N ALA A 225 7.68 -8.04 12.07
CA ALA A 225 8.04 -6.84 11.30
C ALA A 225 8.77 -5.78 12.15
N ASN A 226 8.39 -5.61 13.42
CA ASN A 226 9.09 -4.72 14.36
C ASN A 226 10.50 -5.24 14.68
N GLU A 227 10.65 -6.53 14.97
CA GLU A 227 11.94 -7.18 15.22
C GLU A 227 12.86 -7.06 14.00
N PHE A 228 12.30 -7.32 12.81
CA PHE A 228 13.02 -7.12 11.56
C PHE A 228 13.49 -5.67 11.41
N ALA A 229 12.61 -4.69 11.60
CA ALA A 229 12.95 -3.28 11.44
C ALA A 229 14.04 -2.83 12.42
N ALA A 230 13.94 -3.25 13.68
CA ALA A 230 14.91 -2.93 14.72
C ALA A 230 16.30 -3.47 14.35
N GLU A 231 16.41 -4.77 14.07
CA GLU A 231 17.69 -5.40 13.72
C GLU A 231 18.23 -4.91 12.37
N PHE A 232 17.37 -4.65 11.39
CA PHE A 232 17.78 -4.19 10.08
C PHE A 232 18.39 -2.78 10.14
N LEU A 233 17.80 -1.89 10.93
CA LEU A 233 18.29 -0.52 11.09
C LEU A 233 19.50 -0.44 12.01
N ILE A 234 19.46 -1.16 13.12
CA ILE A 234 20.46 -1.13 14.19
C ILE A 234 20.79 -2.58 14.58
N PRO A 235 21.75 -3.22 13.90
CA PRO A 235 22.13 -4.59 14.23
C PRO A 235 22.61 -4.69 15.67
N THR A 236 22.14 -5.70 16.41
CA THR A 236 22.50 -5.90 17.82
C THR A 236 24.02 -6.06 17.98
N GLU A 237 24.67 -6.73 17.03
CA GLU A 237 26.12 -6.90 16.98
C GLU A 237 26.87 -5.55 16.89
N ALA A 238 26.31 -4.56 16.19
CA ALA A 238 26.92 -3.24 16.07
C ALA A 238 26.89 -2.51 17.41
N VAL A 239 25.77 -2.59 18.14
CA VAL A 239 25.57 -1.92 19.43
C VAL A 239 26.44 -2.54 20.53
N GLN A 240 26.57 -3.87 20.56
CA GLN A 240 27.43 -4.55 21.54
C GLN A 240 28.90 -4.14 21.42
N GLY A 241 29.38 -3.80 20.22
CA GLY A 241 30.73 -3.29 20.02
C GLY A 241 30.96 -1.87 20.55
N GLU A 242 29.91 -1.07 20.67
CA GLU A 242 29.98 0.33 21.14
C GLU A 242 29.64 0.49 22.62
N LEU A 243 28.86 -0.43 23.21
CA LEU A 243 28.59 -0.49 24.64
C LEU A 243 29.83 -1.02 25.39
N GLN A 244 30.81 -0.15 25.63
CA GLN A 244 31.87 -0.42 26.60
C GLN A 244 31.25 -0.47 28.00
N THR A 245 31.16 -1.67 28.58
CA THR A 245 30.91 -1.87 30.03
C THR A 245 32.17 -1.65 30.85
#